data_AF-A0A9D6UL48-F1
#
_entry.id   AF-A0A9D6UL48-F1
#
_cell.length_a   1.000
_cell.length_b   1.000
_cell.length_c   1.000
_cell.angle_alpha   90.00
_cell.angle_beta   90.00
_cell.angle_gamma   90.00
#
_symmetry.space_group_name_H-M   'P 1'
#
loop_
_entity.id
_entity.type
_entity.pdbx_description
1 polymer ?
#
loop_
_entity_poly.entity_id
_entity_poly.type
_entity_poly.pdbx_seq_one_letter_code
_entity_poly.pdbx_strand_id
1 'polypeptide(L)' 'MGFNAIIGHEKIIGRLKKALEKNEFASAYLFFGDEAIGKKLTAINFAKAMNCLTHATD' A
#
# COMPACT_ATOMS: atom_id res chain seq x y z
N MET A 1 0.71 12.58 -2.84
CA MET A 1 1.34 11.44 -3.54
C MET A 1 1.22 10.21 -2.66
N GLY A 2 0.44 9.22 -3.09
CA GLY A 2 0.15 7.98 -2.37
C GLY A 2 -0.03 6.85 -3.37
N PHE A 3 -0.98 5.94 -3.14
CA PHE A 3 -1.28 4.85 -4.08
C PHE A 3 -1.61 5.32 -5.51
N ASN A 4 -1.99 6.58 -5.71
CA ASN A 4 -2.27 7.18 -7.02
C ASN A 4 -1.03 7.29 -7.94
N ALA A 5 0.18 7.15 -7.40
CA ALA A 5 1.41 7.11 -8.20
C ALA A 5 1.73 5.70 -8.74
N ILE A 6 0.95 4.68 -8.36
CA ILE A 6 1.16 3.29 -8.77
C ILE A 6 0.19 3.01 -9.91
N ILE A 7 0.73 2.77 -11.09
CA ILE A 7 -0.05 2.41 -12.28
C ILE A 7 -0.24 0.89 -12.26
N GLY A 8 -1.49 0.43 -12.28
CA GLY A 8 -1.86 -0.98 -12.17
C GLY A 8 -1.95 -1.48 -10.72
N HIS A 9 -1.90 -2.81 -10.53
CA HIS A 9 -2.01 -3.49 -9.22
C HIS A 9 -3.27 -3.17 -8.40
N GLU A 10 -4.37 -2.76 -9.06
CA GLU A 10 -5.59 -2.25 -8.41
C GLU A 10 -6.17 -3.19 -7.34
N LYS A 11 -6.19 -4.50 -7.61
CA LYS A 11 -6.69 -5.50 -6.66
C LYS A 11 -5.86 -5.55 -5.37
N ILE A 12 -4.54 -5.45 -5.48
CA ILE A 12 -3.62 -5.51 -4.34
C ILE A 12 -3.71 -4.19 -3.57
N ILE A 13 -3.68 -3.06 -4.28
CA ILE A 13 -3.85 -1.72 -3.68
C ILE A 13 -5.18 -1.63 -2.94
N GLY A 14 -6.28 -2.14 -3.50
CA GLY A 14 -7.58 -2.17 -2.83
C GLY A 14 -7.55 -2.96 -1.52
N ARG A 15 -6.84 -4.10 -1.47
CA ARG A 15 -6.65 -4.86 -0.21
C ARG A 15 -5.83 -4.07 0.81
N LEU A 16 -4.74 -3.44 0.39
CA LEU A 16 -3.89 -2.63 1.26
C LEU A 16 -4.63 -1.40 1.81
N LYS A 17 -5.43 -0.73 0.98
CA LYS A 17 -6.30 0.37 1.39
C LYS A 17 -7.33 -0.09 2.42
N LYS A 18 -7.99 -1.23 2.19
CA LYS A 18 -8.94 -1.80 3.15
C LYS A 18 -8.31 -2.14 4.49
N ALA A 19 -7.06 -2.62 4.50
CA ALA A 19 -6.30 -2.86 5.74
C ALA A 19 -6.03 -1.55 6.50
N LEU A 20 -5.69 -0.48 5.78
CA LEU A 20 -5.50 0.86 6.36
C LEU A 20 -6.82 1.42 6.94
N GLU A 21 -7.92 1.33 6.19
CA GLU A 21 -9.25 1.79 6.64
C GLU A 21 -9.73 1.06 7.89
N LYS A 22 -9.43 -0.24 7.99
CA LYS A 22 -9.78 -1.07 9.14
C LYS A 22 -8.79 -0.98 10.30
N ASN A 23 -7.64 -0.33 10.09
CA ASN A 23 -6.50 -0.34 11.00
C ASN A 23 -6.09 -1.77 11.44
N GLU A 24 -6.23 -2.73 10.51
CA GLU A 24 -5.99 -4.15 10.74
C GLU A 24 -4.89 -4.63 9.79
N PHE A 25 -3.71 -4.90 10.33
CA PHE A 25 -2.53 -5.25 9.56
C PHE A 25 -2.11 -6.70 9.81
N ALA A 26 -1.73 -7.39 8.73
CA ALA A 26 -1.01 -8.66 8.86
C ALA A 26 0.35 -8.43 9.53
N SER A 27 0.86 -9.46 10.21
CA SER A 27 2.17 -9.42 10.87
C SER A 27 3.33 -9.24 9.88
N ALA A 28 3.16 -9.65 8.62
CA ALA A 28 4.16 -9.52 7.57
C ALA A 28 3.53 -9.40 6.18
N TYR A 29 4.23 -8.72 5.27
CA TYR A 29 3.86 -8.56 3.86
C TYR A 29 5.03 -8.94 2.95
N LEU A 30 4.76 -9.75 1.92
CA LEU A 30 5.74 -10.12 0.89
C LEU A 30 5.32 -9.51 -0.46
N PHE A 31 6.14 -8.63 -1.00
CA PHE A 31 5.94 -8.02 -2.32
C PHE A 31 6.84 -8.73 -3.35
N PHE A 32 6.29 -9.70 -4.08
CA PHE A 32 7.01 -10.55 -5.02
C PHE A 32 6.57 -10.31 -6.48
N GLY A 33 7.49 -10.51 -7.42
CA GLY A 33 7.28 -10.41 -8.86
C GLY A 33 8.52 -9.91 -9.61
N ASP A 34 8.38 -9.74 -10.93
CA ASP A 34 9.46 -9.36 -11.84
C ASP A 34 10.13 -8.02 -11.48
N GLU A 35 11.34 -7.82 -12.00
CA GLU A 35 12.06 -6.56 -11.81
C GLU A 35 11.32 -5.39 -12.46
N ALA A 36 11.47 -4.19 -11.88
CA ALA A 36 10.87 -2.94 -12.35
C ALA A 36 9.32 -2.82 -12.36
N ILE A 37 8.55 -3.80 -11.85
CA ILE A 37 7.06 -3.72 -11.82
C ILE A 37 6.45 -2.77 -10.77
N GLY A 38 7.27 -2.01 -10.04
CA GLY A 38 6.80 -1.12 -8.97
C GLY A 38 6.55 -1.79 -7.60
N LYS A 39 7.04 -3.02 -7.38
CA LYS A 39 6.94 -3.74 -6.09
C LYS A 39 7.51 -2.94 -4.89
N LYS A 40 8.70 -2.36 -5.06
CA LYS A 40 9.37 -1.53 -4.05
C LYS A 40 8.59 -0.22 -3.79
N LEU A 41 8.08 0.40 -4.85
CA LEU A 41 7.29 1.63 -4.76
C LEU A 41 6.00 1.39 -3.96
N THR A 42 5.33 0.28 -4.22
CA THR A 42 4.10 -0.13 -3.52
C THR A 42 4.37 -0.36 -2.03
N ALA A 43 5.42 -1.13 -1.70
CA ALA A 43 5.80 -1.40 -0.31
C ALA A 43 6.11 -0.12 0.49
N ILE A 44 6.89 0.80 -0.10
CA ILE A 44 7.26 2.06 0.56
C ILE A 44 6.03 2.95 0.77
N ASN A 45 5.15 3.08 -0.24
CA ASN A 45 3.94 3.91 -0.10
C ASN A 45 2.97 3.32 0.93
N PHE A 46 2.84 2.00 1.00
CA PHE A 46 2.03 1.35 2.04
C PHE A 46 2.62 1.58 3.43
N ALA A 47 3.94 1.44 3.61
CA ALA A 47 4.60 1.74 4.88
C ALA A 47 4.43 3.21 5.30
N LYS A 48 4.52 4.16 4.36
CA LYS A 48 4.21 5.58 4.62
C LYS A 48 2.78 5.78 5.10
N ALA A 49 1.82 5.12 4.45
CA ALA A 49 0.40 5.21 4.83
C ALA A 49 0.14 4.61 6.22
N MET A 50 0.79 3.50 6.57
CA MET A 50 0.70 2.90 7.92
C MET A 50 1.28 3.81 9.02
N ASN A 51 2.33 4.57 8.73
CA ASN A 51 2.97 5.46 9.70
C ASN A 51 2.37 6.88 9.72
N CYS A 52 1.31 7.14 8.94
CA CYS A 52 0.68 8.46 8.91
C CYS A 52 -0.11 8.70 10.21
N LEU A 53 0.21 9.76 10.95
CA LEU A 53 -0.48 10.13 12.19
C LEU A 53 -1.87 10.74 11.94
N THR A 54 -2.17 11.07 10.69
CA THR A 54 -3.43 11.67 10.27
C THR A 54 -3.97 10.85 9.11
N HIS A 55 -4.90 9.95 9.40
CA HIS A 55 -5.67 9.28 8.37
C HIS A 55 -6.75 10.27 7.92
N ALA A 56 -6.44 11.11 6.93
CA ALA A 56 -7.46 11.87 6.25
C ALA A 56 -8.39 10.88 5.55
N THR A 57 -9.49 10.55 6.23
CA THR A 57 -10.68 9.96 5.62
C THR A 57 -11.33 11.05 4.77
N ASP A 58 -10.88 11.18 3.53
CA ASP A 58 -11.61 11.83 2.43
C ASP A 58 -11.26 11.14 1.10
#